data_AF-A0A2Z2KTC5-F1
#
_entry.id   AF-A0A2Z2KTC5-F1
#
_cell.length_a   1.000
_cell.length_b   1.000
_cell.length_c   1.000
_cell.angle_alpha   90.00
_cell.angle_beta   90.00
_cell.angle_gamma   90.00
#
_symmetry.space_group_name_H-M   'P 1'
#
loop_
_entity.id
_entity.type
_entity.pdbx_description
1 polymer ?
#
loop_
_entity_poly.entity_id
_entity_poly.type
_entity_poly.pdbx_seq_one_letter_code
_entity_poly.pdbx_strand_id
1 'polypeptide(L)'
;MSSSFDWYGTGISALISLGLSLVTFSLGVRSGKERTERLKLREKYRELFAHFNKFKEGIENYKPINWDKFYDSKTRESKPYCRELVKNGESLELSRSLFSKVVDLEERTLRFGWKFTKLSESAGDIVIDVLERRGVALKKEQYRTIVDFEENNNERASYYELNPVLLMSEEKRNEWNQTLETSEAGINFTYLYESKIKYSIYLKKSDLIRIGLPDLINQIGERIYNENLELIEEQKTLIAELKSVLKKVSKLAKEPHSFWGTIGNTFRDFFR
;
A
#
# COMPACT_ATOMS: atom_id res chain seq x y z
N MET A 1 44.24 72.70 11.08
CA MET A 1 43.29 71.59 10.80
C MET A 1 43.80 70.35 11.51
N SER A 2 43.44 70.14 12.79
CA SER A 2 43.77 68.92 13.52
C SER A 2 42.56 67.98 13.46
N SER A 3 42.66 66.90 12.69
CA SER A 3 41.69 65.81 12.74
C SER A 3 41.84 65.09 14.07
N SER A 4 40.97 65.36 15.04
CA SER A 4 40.80 64.51 16.21
C SER A 4 40.26 63.17 15.73
N PHE A 5 41.15 62.19 15.59
CA PHE A 5 40.81 60.83 15.20
C PHE A 5 39.93 60.23 16.31
N ASP A 6 38.68 59.91 15.99
CA ASP A 6 37.68 59.47 16.96
C ASP A 6 37.89 57.98 17.29
N TRP A 7 38.85 57.72 18.18
CA TRP A 7 39.24 56.38 18.63
C TRP A 7 38.09 55.63 19.31
N TYR A 8 37.15 56.35 19.93
CA TYR A 8 35.98 55.75 20.59
C TYR A 8 34.94 55.26 19.58
N GLY A 9 34.63 56.06 18.55
CA GLY A 9 33.72 55.65 17.47
C GLY A 9 34.25 54.46 16.66
N THR A 10 35.56 54.42 16.44
CA THR A 10 36.24 53.35 15.69
C THR A 10 36.34 52.05 16.50
N GLY A 11 36.58 52.13 17.81
CA GLY A 11 36.62 50.96 18.71
C GLY A 11 35.25 50.32 18.95
N ILE A 12 34.21 51.13 19.12
CA ILE A 12 32.83 50.63 19.32
C ILE A 12 32.30 49.97 18.04
N SER A 13 32.55 50.57 16.86
CA SER A 13 32.15 49.98 15.58
C SER A 13 32.91 48.68 15.27
N ALA A 14 34.18 48.56 15.66
CA ALA A 14 34.94 47.32 15.57
C ALA A 14 34.35 46.21 16.48
N LEU A 15 33.97 46.53 17.72
CA LEU A 15 33.35 45.56 18.62
C LEU A 15 31.95 45.13 18.16
N ILE A 16 31.14 46.07 17.65
CA ILE A 16 29.80 45.77 17.12
C ILE A 16 29.91 44.88 15.86
N SER A 17 30.84 45.17 14.95
CA SER A 17 31.05 44.35 13.75
C SER A 17 31.60 42.96 14.07
N LEU A 18 32.49 42.84 15.06
CA LEU A 18 32.99 41.56 15.54
C LEU A 18 31.88 40.72 16.20
N GLY A 19 31.02 41.35 17.00
CA GLY A 19 29.81 40.72 17.53
C GLY A 19 28.83 40.28 16.42
N LEU A 20 28.56 41.14 15.44
CA LEU A 20 27.67 40.81 14.32
C LEU A 20 28.20 39.66 13.46
N SER A 21 29.51 39.62 13.23
CA SER A 21 30.15 38.56 12.45
C SER A 21 30.11 37.21 13.18
N LEU A 22 30.28 37.18 14.50
CA LEU A 22 30.10 35.98 15.33
C LEU A 22 28.66 35.47 15.32
N VAL A 23 27.69 36.39 15.40
CA VAL A 23 26.25 36.05 15.30
C VAL A 23 25.94 35.49 13.92
N THR A 24 26.42 36.15 12.85
CA THR A 24 26.19 35.72 11.46
C THR A 24 26.88 34.39 11.16
N PHE A 25 28.09 34.18 11.67
CA PHE A 25 28.81 32.91 11.57
C PHE A 25 28.09 31.78 12.31
N SER A 26 27.63 32.03 13.55
CA SER A 26 26.88 31.06 14.34
C SER A 26 25.54 30.70 13.68
N LEU A 27 24.83 31.68 13.14
CA LEU A 27 23.61 31.46 12.35
C LEU A 27 23.91 30.71 11.05
N GLY A 28 25.03 30.99 10.38
CA GLY A 28 25.47 30.31 9.17
C GLY A 28 25.81 28.83 9.41
N VAL A 29 26.57 28.52 10.47
CA VAL A 29 26.92 27.15 10.86
C VAL A 29 25.70 26.36 11.31
N ARG A 30 24.80 26.97 12.10
CA ARG A 30 23.53 26.36 12.54
C ARG A 30 22.59 26.10 11.35
N SER A 31 22.46 27.06 10.43
CA SER A 31 21.71 26.93 9.18
C SER A 31 22.25 25.82 8.28
N GLY A 32 23.58 25.67 8.18
CA GLY A 32 24.23 24.59 7.43
C GLY A 32 23.94 23.19 7.97
N LYS A 33 24.06 22.99 9.29
CA LYS A 33 23.74 21.70 9.95
C LYS A 33 22.25 21.37 9.83
N GLU A 34 21.38 22.35 10.08
CA GLU A 34 19.94 22.17 9.94
C GLU A 34 19.53 21.82 8.51
N ARG A 35 20.24 22.34 7.49
CA ARG A 35 19.96 22.00 6.09
C ARG A 35 20.25 20.52 5.81
N THR A 36 21.37 19.99 6.27
CA THR A 36 21.75 18.57 6.08
C THR A 36 20.81 17.62 6.83
N GLU A 37 20.49 17.93 8.09
CA GLU A 37 19.55 17.13 8.89
C GLU A 37 18.14 17.14 8.30
N ARG A 38 17.66 18.32 7.84
CA ARG A 38 16.39 18.42 7.14
C ARG A 38 16.37 17.61 5.85
N LEU A 39 17.47 17.56 5.08
CA LEU A 39 17.55 16.77 3.87
C LEU A 39 17.41 15.27 4.16
N LYS A 40 18.15 14.74 5.15
CA LYS A 40 18.04 13.34 5.60
C LYS A 40 16.63 13.00 6.07
N LEU A 41 16.02 13.89 6.85
CA LEU A 41 14.67 13.67 7.37
C LEU A 41 13.62 13.71 6.26
N ARG A 42 13.77 14.59 5.26
CA ARG A 42 12.93 14.60 4.05
C ARG A 42 13.04 13.29 3.28
N GLU A 43 14.25 12.75 3.13
CA GLU A 43 14.50 11.48 2.45
C GLU A 43 13.78 10.32 3.16
N LYS A 44 13.91 10.20 4.47
CA LYS A 44 13.17 9.21 5.27
C LYS A 44 11.65 9.32 5.10
N TYR A 45 11.12 10.53 5.09
CA TYR A 45 9.69 10.72 4.82
C TYR A 45 9.30 10.33 3.38
N ARG A 46 10.17 10.57 2.38
CA ARG A 46 9.91 10.10 1.01
C ARG A 46 9.92 8.58 0.91
N GLU A 47 10.83 7.91 1.60
CA GLU A 47 10.89 6.45 1.64
C GLU A 47 9.65 5.86 2.32
N LEU A 48 9.26 6.39 3.48
CA LEU A 48 8.00 6.02 4.13
C LEU A 48 6.81 6.24 3.20
N PHE A 49 6.75 7.37 2.50
CA PHE A 49 5.68 7.64 1.54
C PHE A 49 5.65 6.58 0.44
N ALA A 50 6.79 6.31 -0.19
CA ALA A 50 6.88 5.31 -1.27
C ALA A 50 6.49 3.91 -0.77
N HIS A 51 6.92 3.54 0.43
CA HIS A 51 6.61 2.25 1.04
C HIS A 51 5.12 2.08 1.34
N PHE A 52 4.49 3.03 2.04
CA PHE A 52 3.06 2.96 2.34
C PHE A 52 2.17 3.15 1.11
N ASN A 53 2.65 3.83 0.07
CA ASN A 53 1.92 3.95 -1.18
C ASN A 53 1.81 2.59 -1.88
N LYS A 54 2.85 1.74 -1.81
CA LYS A 54 2.78 0.36 -2.31
C LYS A 54 1.72 -0.47 -1.60
N PHE A 55 1.57 -0.33 -0.28
CA PHE A 55 0.49 -1.00 0.45
C PHE A 55 -0.89 -0.50 0.01
N LYS A 56 -1.07 0.81 -0.10
CA LYS A 56 -2.34 1.39 -0.58
C LYS A 56 -2.70 0.88 -1.97
N GLU A 57 -1.77 0.98 -2.92
CA GLU A 57 -1.99 0.50 -4.29
C GLU A 57 -2.22 -1.01 -4.33
N GLY A 58 -1.50 -1.79 -3.53
CA GLY A 58 -1.73 -3.24 -3.42
C GLY A 58 -3.14 -3.56 -2.94
N ILE A 59 -3.60 -2.88 -1.88
CA ILE A 59 -4.95 -3.11 -1.33
C ILE A 59 -6.04 -2.62 -2.30
N GLU A 60 -5.88 -1.46 -2.94
CA GLU A 60 -6.84 -0.91 -3.92
C GLU A 60 -6.92 -1.78 -5.18
N ASN A 61 -5.83 -2.45 -5.57
CA ASN A 61 -5.76 -3.32 -6.75
C ASN A 61 -5.97 -4.81 -6.44
N TYR A 62 -6.52 -5.17 -5.27
CA TYR A 62 -6.76 -6.57 -4.87
C TYR A 62 -5.51 -7.47 -4.92
N LYS A 63 -4.33 -6.87 -4.68
CA LYS A 63 -3.02 -7.51 -4.59
C LYS A 63 -2.28 -7.01 -3.34
N PRO A 64 -2.85 -7.17 -2.14
CA PRO A 64 -2.23 -6.67 -0.93
C PRO A 64 -0.90 -7.37 -0.65
N ILE A 65 0.06 -6.62 -0.12
CA ILE A 65 1.39 -7.13 0.22
C ILE A 65 1.31 -7.83 1.57
N ASN A 66 1.95 -8.99 1.68
CA ASN A 66 2.05 -9.77 2.91
C ASN A 66 3.52 -9.92 3.35
N TRP A 67 3.75 -10.66 4.43
CA TRP A 67 5.08 -10.90 5.02
C TRP A 67 6.07 -11.59 4.08
N ASP A 68 5.59 -12.42 3.15
CA ASP A 68 6.44 -13.20 2.26
C ASP A 68 7.22 -12.31 1.30
N LYS A 69 6.68 -11.13 0.97
CA LYS A 69 7.36 -10.14 0.12
C LYS A 69 8.66 -9.62 0.73
N PHE A 70 8.79 -9.70 2.05
CA PHE A 70 9.94 -9.23 2.82
C PHE A 70 10.78 -10.38 3.39
N TYR A 71 10.52 -11.61 2.97
CA TYR A 71 11.24 -12.79 3.47
C TYR A 71 12.67 -12.83 2.90
N ASP A 72 13.65 -12.87 3.80
CA ASP A 72 15.05 -13.05 3.46
C ASP A 72 15.47 -14.50 3.69
N SER A 73 15.75 -15.22 2.59
CA SER A 73 16.13 -16.64 2.64
C SER A 73 17.42 -16.91 3.42
N LYS A 74 18.33 -15.93 3.53
CA LYS A 74 19.59 -16.09 4.26
C LYS A 74 19.39 -16.05 5.77
N THR A 75 18.50 -15.17 6.22
CA THR A 75 18.22 -15.00 7.65
C THR A 75 16.98 -15.74 8.13
N ARG A 76 16.20 -16.33 7.21
CA ARG A 76 14.92 -17.03 7.47
C ARG A 76 13.92 -16.16 8.24
N GLU A 77 13.95 -14.85 8.01
CA GLU A 77 13.09 -13.88 8.68
C GLU A 77 12.51 -12.89 7.68
N SER A 78 11.25 -12.50 7.90
CA SER A 78 10.65 -11.36 7.19
C SER A 78 11.09 -10.04 7.83
N LYS A 79 11.63 -9.16 7.00
CA LYS A 79 12.17 -7.85 7.38
C LYS A 79 11.38 -6.72 6.72
N PRO A 80 10.18 -6.39 7.22
CA PRO A 80 9.45 -5.24 6.72
C PRO A 80 10.18 -3.94 7.10
N TYR A 81 9.90 -2.87 6.35
CA TYR A 81 10.68 -1.64 6.38
C TYR A 81 10.75 -1.00 7.77
N CYS A 82 9.64 -0.92 8.51
CA CYS A 82 9.68 -0.28 9.83
C CYS A 82 10.50 -1.09 10.84
N ARG A 83 10.55 -2.44 10.70
CA ARG A 83 11.42 -3.29 11.53
C ARG A 83 12.89 -3.05 11.22
N GLU A 84 13.24 -2.80 9.96
CA GLU A 84 14.61 -2.44 9.57
C GLU A 84 15.01 -1.08 10.15
N LEU A 85 14.11 -0.09 10.14
CA LEU A 85 14.34 1.24 10.75
C LEU A 85 14.58 1.18 12.28
N VAL A 86 13.99 0.21 12.97
CA VAL A 86 14.31 -0.02 14.39
C VAL A 86 15.70 -0.61 14.53
N LYS A 87 16.02 -1.63 13.72
CA LYS A 87 17.28 -2.38 13.82
C LYS A 87 18.51 -1.54 13.50
N ASN A 88 18.42 -0.64 12.53
CA ASN A 88 19.51 0.25 12.14
C ASN A 88 19.58 1.55 12.97
N GLY A 89 18.67 1.76 13.93
CA GLY A 89 18.60 2.94 14.78
C GLY A 89 18.00 4.19 14.11
N GLU A 90 17.60 4.10 12.85
CA GLU A 90 17.10 5.25 12.08
C GLU A 90 15.74 5.75 12.54
N SER A 91 14.98 4.89 13.24
CA SER A 91 13.72 5.24 13.91
C SER A 91 13.86 6.36 14.93
N LEU A 92 15.04 6.57 15.53
CA LEU A 92 15.31 7.64 16.50
C LEU A 92 15.22 9.04 15.88
N GLU A 93 15.41 9.15 14.56
CA GLU A 93 15.32 10.43 13.85
C GLU A 93 13.88 10.81 13.50
N LEU A 94 12.92 9.88 13.64
CA LEU A 94 11.51 10.11 13.32
C LEU A 94 10.72 10.51 14.56
N SER A 95 9.64 11.27 14.36
CA SER A 95 8.72 11.58 15.45
C SER A 95 8.13 10.28 16.03
N ARG A 96 8.33 10.04 17.33
CA ARG A 96 7.86 8.82 18.02
C ARG A 96 6.37 8.52 17.79
N SER A 97 5.52 9.54 17.79
CA SER A 97 4.07 9.40 17.59
C SER A 97 3.68 9.08 16.15
N LEU A 98 4.50 9.49 15.17
CA LEU A 98 4.33 9.09 13.79
C LEU A 98 4.86 7.68 13.58
N PHE A 99 6.05 7.40 14.11
CA PHE A 99 6.72 6.11 13.95
C PHE A 99 5.88 4.96 14.52
N SER A 100 5.32 5.12 15.72
CA SER A 100 4.43 4.11 16.32
C SER A 100 3.20 3.82 15.44
N LYS A 101 2.62 4.86 14.82
CA LYS A 101 1.46 4.70 13.93
C LYS A 101 1.80 3.97 12.65
N VAL A 102 2.96 4.26 12.05
CA VAL A 102 3.37 3.59 10.81
C VAL A 102 3.76 2.14 11.07
N VAL A 103 4.37 1.82 12.22
CA VAL A 103 4.65 0.43 12.62
C VAL A 103 3.36 -0.37 12.78
N ASP A 104 2.39 0.15 13.53
CA ASP A 104 1.08 -0.51 13.71
C ASP A 104 0.36 -0.69 12.36
N LEU A 105 0.35 0.34 11.53
CA LEU A 105 -0.27 0.28 10.22
C LEU A 105 0.42 -0.73 9.29
N GLU A 106 1.75 -0.78 9.28
CA GLU A 106 2.51 -1.79 8.51
C GLU A 106 2.11 -3.20 8.95
N GLU A 107 2.12 -3.49 10.24
CA GLU A 107 1.74 -4.82 10.74
C GLU A 107 0.30 -5.20 10.35
N ARG A 108 -0.65 -4.28 10.54
CA ARG A 108 -2.06 -4.51 10.19
C ARG A 108 -2.25 -4.71 8.69
N THR A 109 -1.56 -3.95 7.84
CA THR A 109 -1.61 -4.15 6.37
C THR A 109 -1.01 -5.48 5.93
N LEU A 110 0.10 -5.93 6.54
CA LEU A 110 0.70 -7.23 6.25
C LEU A 110 -0.20 -8.39 6.70
N ARG A 111 -0.83 -8.26 7.87
CA ARG A 111 -1.82 -9.21 8.39
C ARG A 111 -3.04 -9.27 7.48
N PHE A 112 -3.54 -8.12 7.02
CA PHE A 112 -4.60 -8.05 6.01
C PHE A 112 -4.19 -8.76 4.72
N GLY A 113 -2.96 -8.53 4.23
CA GLY A 113 -2.43 -9.23 3.06
C GLY A 113 -2.46 -10.74 3.21
N TRP A 114 -2.06 -11.26 4.38
CA TRP A 114 -2.15 -12.70 4.68
C TRP A 114 -3.61 -13.22 4.72
N LYS A 115 -4.52 -12.50 5.38
CA LYS A 115 -5.95 -12.86 5.39
C LYS A 115 -6.54 -12.86 3.98
N PHE A 116 -6.15 -11.90 3.15
CA PHE A 116 -6.58 -11.79 1.77
C PHE A 116 -6.04 -12.93 0.90
N THR A 117 -4.79 -13.37 1.13
CA THR A 117 -4.28 -14.61 0.52
C THR A 117 -5.18 -15.79 0.87
N LYS A 118 -5.57 -15.92 2.16
CA LYS A 118 -6.50 -16.97 2.62
C LYS A 118 -7.88 -16.90 1.98
N LEU A 119 -8.45 -15.71 1.85
CA LEU A 119 -9.67 -15.50 1.08
C LEU A 119 -9.51 -15.96 -0.37
N SER A 120 -8.37 -15.66 -1.00
CA SER A 120 -8.12 -16.11 -2.38
C SER A 120 -8.14 -17.63 -2.49
N GLU A 121 -7.66 -18.36 -1.48
CA GLU A 121 -7.71 -19.82 -1.44
C GLU A 121 -9.14 -20.36 -1.27
N SER A 122 -9.96 -19.72 -0.41
CA SER A 122 -11.33 -20.18 -0.12
C SER A 122 -12.36 -19.70 -1.14
N ALA A 123 -12.12 -18.59 -1.83
CA ALA A 123 -13.03 -18.07 -2.86
C ALA A 123 -13.24 -19.09 -4.00
N GLY A 124 -12.27 -19.96 -4.22
CA GLY A 124 -12.42 -21.10 -5.12
C GLY A 124 -13.38 -22.16 -4.70
N ASP A 125 -13.32 -22.53 -3.43
CA ASP A 125 -14.24 -23.48 -2.85
C ASP A 125 -15.67 -22.93 -2.91
N ILE A 126 -15.84 -21.60 -2.75
CA ILE A 126 -17.12 -20.91 -2.96
C ILE A 126 -17.60 -21.04 -4.41
N VAL A 127 -16.74 -20.78 -5.41
CA VAL A 127 -17.09 -20.94 -6.83
C VAL A 127 -17.56 -22.37 -7.12
N ILE A 128 -16.80 -23.36 -6.65
CA ILE A 128 -17.11 -24.78 -6.84
C ILE A 128 -18.47 -25.13 -6.21
N ASP A 129 -18.69 -24.76 -4.95
CA ASP A 129 -19.95 -25.08 -4.25
C ASP A 129 -21.15 -24.39 -4.90
N VAL A 130 -21.01 -23.14 -5.37
CA VAL A 130 -22.10 -22.47 -6.12
C VAL A 130 -22.41 -23.20 -7.42
N LEU A 131 -21.40 -23.67 -8.15
CA LEU A 131 -21.57 -24.42 -9.40
C LEU A 131 -22.21 -25.79 -9.17
N GLU A 132 -21.72 -26.55 -8.17
CA GLU A 132 -22.26 -27.87 -7.81
C GLU A 132 -23.73 -27.78 -7.38
N ARG A 133 -24.10 -26.78 -6.57
CA ARG A 133 -25.52 -26.54 -6.19
C ARG A 133 -26.42 -26.22 -7.37
N ARG A 134 -25.86 -25.74 -8.48
CA ARG A 134 -26.58 -25.44 -9.72
C ARG A 134 -26.60 -26.62 -10.69
N GLY A 135 -26.03 -27.75 -10.32
CA GLY A 135 -26.01 -28.97 -11.12
C GLY A 135 -24.98 -28.93 -12.26
N VAL A 136 -23.98 -28.05 -12.18
CA VAL A 136 -22.87 -28.05 -13.12
C VAL A 136 -21.97 -29.24 -12.79
N ALA A 137 -21.85 -30.19 -13.72
CA ALA A 137 -21.01 -31.37 -13.53
C ALA A 137 -19.52 -31.00 -13.67
N LEU A 138 -18.79 -31.06 -12.56
CA LEU A 138 -17.36 -30.76 -12.50
C LEU A 138 -16.55 -32.06 -12.62
N LYS A 139 -15.73 -32.23 -13.66
CA LYS A 139 -14.76 -33.34 -13.72
C LYS A 139 -13.51 -32.94 -12.95
N LYS A 140 -13.20 -33.68 -11.88
CA LYS A 140 -11.96 -33.53 -11.13
C LYS A 140 -10.87 -34.37 -11.79
N GLU A 141 -10.09 -33.76 -12.68
CA GLU A 141 -8.80 -34.32 -13.05
C GLU A 141 -7.74 -33.80 -12.09
N GLN A 142 -6.72 -34.60 -11.77
CA GLN A 142 -5.68 -34.23 -10.81
C GLN A 142 -5.09 -32.85 -11.18
N TYR A 143 -5.33 -31.86 -10.31
CA TYR A 143 -4.92 -30.45 -10.44
C TYR A 143 -5.66 -29.58 -11.47
N ARG A 144 -6.75 -30.07 -12.08
CA ARG A 144 -7.66 -29.27 -12.93
C ARG A 144 -9.10 -29.75 -12.79
N THR A 145 -9.97 -28.91 -12.25
CA THR A 145 -11.42 -29.10 -12.43
C THR A 145 -11.81 -28.57 -13.80
N ILE A 146 -11.75 -29.43 -14.82
CA ILE A 146 -12.20 -29.10 -16.18
C ILE A 146 -13.70 -29.35 -16.22
N VAL A 147 -14.50 -28.35 -16.60
CA VAL A 147 -15.89 -28.58 -16.98
C VAL A 147 -15.86 -29.35 -18.29
N ASP A 148 -16.64 -30.43 -18.37
CA ASP A 148 -16.61 -31.39 -19.49
C ASP A 148 -16.77 -30.66 -20.84
N PHE A 149 -15.68 -30.56 -21.61
CA PHE A 149 -15.77 -30.24 -23.02
C PHE A 149 -15.50 -31.55 -23.75
N GLU A 150 -16.50 -32.04 -24.47
CA GLU A 150 -16.19 -32.87 -25.63
C GLU A 150 -15.22 -32.05 -26.50
N GLU A 151 -14.01 -32.56 -26.65
CA GLU A 151 -12.92 -32.04 -27.47
C GLU A 151 -13.35 -32.05 -28.96
N ASN A 152 -14.28 -31.20 -29.33
CA ASN A 152 -14.44 -30.80 -30.71
C ASN A 152 -13.36 -29.76 -31.01
N ASN A 153 -12.19 -30.30 -31.39
CA ASN A 153 -11.13 -29.63 -32.12
C ASN A 153 -11.73 -28.66 -33.16
N ASN A 154 -11.64 -27.35 -32.92
CA ASN A 154 -11.24 -26.33 -33.93
C ASN A 154 -11.56 -24.87 -33.54
N GLU A 155 -12.26 -24.57 -32.45
CA GLU A 155 -12.46 -23.19 -32.01
C GLU A 155 -11.79 -22.97 -30.66
N ARG A 156 -10.72 -22.17 -30.63
CA ARG A 156 -10.23 -21.58 -29.37
C ARG A 156 -11.35 -20.69 -28.83
N ALA A 157 -12.23 -21.26 -27.99
CA ALA A 157 -13.25 -20.49 -27.32
C ALA A 157 -12.57 -19.32 -26.60
N SER A 158 -12.98 -18.10 -26.92
CA SER A 158 -12.50 -16.91 -26.22
C SER A 158 -12.99 -16.98 -24.78
N TYR A 159 -12.11 -16.75 -23.82
CA TYR A 159 -12.45 -16.68 -22.41
C TYR A 159 -11.76 -15.49 -21.76
N TYR A 160 -12.44 -14.92 -20.77
CA TYR A 160 -11.84 -13.96 -19.87
C TYR A 160 -11.40 -14.63 -18.58
N GLU A 161 -10.20 -14.33 -18.11
CA GLU A 161 -9.74 -14.79 -16.80
C GLU A 161 -10.35 -13.93 -15.70
N LEU A 162 -11.03 -14.59 -14.77
CA LEU A 162 -11.66 -13.93 -13.63
C LEU A 162 -11.10 -14.50 -12.33
N ASN A 163 -10.47 -13.63 -11.55
CA ASN A 163 -10.15 -13.91 -10.16
C ASN A 163 -11.43 -13.75 -9.32
N PRO A 164 -11.95 -14.82 -8.67
CA PRO A 164 -13.17 -14.77 -7.89
C PRO A 164 -13.19 -13.69 -6.81
N VAL A 165 -12.02 -13.36 -6.23
CA VAL A 165 -11.93 -12.37 -5.16
C VAL A 165 -12.33 -10.97 -5.64
N LEU A 166 -12.16 -10.65 -6.93
CA LEU A 166 -12.60 -9.36 -7.48
C LEU A 166 -14.11 -9.18 -7.35
N LEU A 167 -14.87 -10.28 -7.34
CA LEU A 167 -16.32 -10.25 -7.21
C LEU A 167 -16.79 -9.82 -5.82
N MET A 168 -15.89 -9.65 -4.85
CA MET A 168 -16.24 -9.03 -3.57
C MET A 168 -16.72 -7.58 -3.74
N SER A 169 -16.24 -6.88 -4.79
CA SER A 169 -16.64 -5.51 -5.08
C SER A 169 -17.82 -5.44 -6.03
N GLU A 170 -18.84 -4.67 -5.66
CA GLU A 170 -20.01 -4.41 -6.48
C GLU A 170 -19.65 -3.74 -7.81
N GLU A 171 -18.73 -2.77 -7.78
CA GLU A 171 -18.21 -2.11 -8.97
C GLU A 171 -17.61 -3.14 -9.94
N LYS A 172 -16.80 -4.07 -9.42
CA LYS A 172 -16.20 -5.13 -10.26
C LYS A 172 -17.23 -6.12 -10.77
N ARG A 173 -18.24 -6.48 -9.98
CA ARG A 173 -19.35 -7.31 -10.48
C ARG A 173 -20.07 -6.63 -11.65
N ASN A 174 -20.34 -5.33 -11.54
CA ASN A 174 -21.00 -4.57 -12.61
C ASN A 174 -20.16 -4.48 -13.88
N GLU A 175 -18.85 -4.19 -13.75
CA GLU A 175 -17.90 -4.22 -14.88
C GLU A 175 -17.92 -5.58 -15.61
N TRP A 176 -17.91 -6.67 -14.84
CA TRP A 176 -17.95 -8.03 -15.39
C TRP A 176 -19.29 -8.35 -16.04
N ASN A 177 -20.41 -8.01 -15.41
CA ASN A 177 -21.74 -8.23 -15.99
C ASN A 177 -21.88 -7.53 -17.35
N GLN A 178 -21.44 -6.27 -17.46
CA GLN A 178 -21.44 -5.52 -18.73
C GLN A 178 -20.54 -6.16 -19.80
N THR A 179 -19.36 -6.65 -19.40
CA THR A 179 -18.43 -7.35 -20.29
C THR A 179 -19.04 -8.64 -20.83
N LEU A 180 -19.75 -9.39 -19.99
CA LEU A 180 -20.34 -10.67 -20.35
C LEU A 180 -21.62 -10.54 -21.17
N GLU A 181 -22.39 -9.47 -20.98
CA GLU A 181 -23.54 -9.16 -21.83
C GLU A 181 -23.13 -8.88 -23.28
N THR A 182 -22.00 -8.19 -23.48
CA THR A 182 -21.54 -7.72 -24.79
C THR A 182 -20.62 -8.71 -25.53
N SER A 183 -20.16 -9.77 -24.86
CA SER A 183 -19.21 -10.73 -25.39
C SER A 183 -19.79 -12.14 -25.46
N GLU A 184 -19.48 -12.88 -26.54
CA GLU A 184 -19.74 -14.32 -26.62
C GLU A 184 -18.70 -15.17 -25.88
N ALA A 185 -17.66 -14.53 -25.32
CA ALA A 185 -16.62 -15.22 -24.57
C ALA A 185 -17.16 -15.82 -23.26
N GLY A 186 -16.58 -16.97 -22.90
CA GLY A 186 -16.80 -17.57 -21.59
C GLY A 186 -15.97 -16.93 -20.48
N ILE A 187 -16.06 -17.49 -19.29
CA ILE A 187 -15.25 -17.14 -18.12
C ILE A 187 -14.36 -18.30 -17.78
N ASN A 188 -13.10 -18.02 -17.46
CA ASN A 188 -12.21 -18.95 -16.80
C ASN A 188 -11.92 -18.48 -15.38
N PHE A 189 -12.41 -19.21 -14.38
CA PHE A 189 -12.03 -19.02 -12.99
C PHE A 189 -10.71 -19.76 -12.74
N THR A 190 -9.60 -19.03 -12.77
CA THR A 190 -8.28 -19.57 -12.46
C THR A 190 -7.90 -19.23 -11.04
N TYR A 191 -7.43 -20.24 -10.30
CA TYR A 191 -6.77 -20.03 -9.02
C TYR A 191 -5.42 -20.71 -8.96
N LEU A 192 -4.44 -19.94 -8.50
CA LEU A 192 -3.06 -20.34 -8.35
C LEU A 192 -2.74 -20.52 -6.87
N TYR A 193 -2.20 -21.69 -6.51
CA TYR A 193 -1.59 -21.97 -5.22
C TYR A 193 -0.10 -22.21 -5.43
N GLU A 194 0.77 -21.44 -4.77
CA GLU A 194 2.24 -21.54 -4.91
C GLU A 194 2.72 -21.51 -6.38
N SER A 195 2.12 -20.63 -7.19
CA SER A 195 2.40 -20.53 -8.64
C SER A 195 1.99 -21.73 -9.49
N LYS A 196 1.23 -22.68 -8.94
CA LYS A 196 0.60 -23.80 -9.66
C LYS A 196 -0.90 -23.58 -9.76
N ILE A 197 -1.49 -23.87 -10.92
CA ILE A 197 -2.96 -23.89 -11.07
C ILE A 197 -3.49 -25.00 -10.15
N LYS A 198 -4.28 -24.62 -9.14
CA LYS A 198 -4.98 -25.58 -8.27
C LYS A 198 -6.30 -26.00 -8.91
N TYR A 199 -7.01 -25.05 -9.54
CA TYR A 199 -8.15 -25.33 -10.41
C TYR A 199 -8.31 -24.21 -11.45
N SER A 200 -8.88 -24.56 -12.61
CA SER A 200 -9.22 -23.65 -13.71
C SER A 200 -10.58 -24.08 -14.24
N ILE A 201 -11.62 -23.32 -13.97
CA ILE A 201 -13.00 -23.67 -14.32
C ILE A 201 -13.45 -22.79 -15.47
N TYR A 202 -13.63 -23.41 -16.63
CA TYR A 202 -14.10 -22.76 -17.84
C TYR A 202 -15.61 -22.88 -17.95
N LEU A 203 -16.30 -21.77 -18.17
CA LEU A 203 -17.75 -21.71 -18.32
C LEU A 203 -18.11 -20.84 -19.52
N LYS A 204 -18.81 -21.43 -20.49
CA LYS A 204 -19.47 -20.71 -21.57
C LYS A 204 -20.89 -20.35 -21.16
N LYS A 205 -21.50 -19.40 -21.87
CA LYS A 205 -22.93 -19.07 -21.72
C LYS A 205 -23.82 -20.31 -21.90
N SER A 206 -23.48 -21.18 -22.86
CA SER A 206 -24.20 -22.43 -23.15
C SER A 206 -24.18 -23.44 -22.01
N ASP A 207 -23.19 -23.38 -21.13
CA ASP A 207 -22.98 -24.39 -20.09
C ASP A 207 -23.93 -24.17 -18.91
N LEU A 208 -24.58 -23.01 -18.85
CA LEU A 208 -25.55 -22.65 -17.83
C LEU A 208 -26.98 -22.80 -18.36
N ILE A 209 -27.56 -23.98 -18.14
CA ILE A 209 -28.90 -24.32 -18.64
C ILE A 209 -30.02 -23.53 -17.91
N ARG A 210 -29.77 -23.07 -16.67
CA ARG A 210 -30.81 -22.53 -15.77
C ARG A 210 -30.58 -21.12 -15.26
N ILE A 211 -29.37 -20.56 -15.40
CA ILE A 211 -29.03 -19.23 -14.88
C ILE A 211 -28.15 -18.50 -15.91
N GLY A 212 -28.24 -17.18 -15.99
CA GLY A 212 -27.27 -16.42 -16.78
C GLY A 212 -25.89 -16.39 -16.11
N LEU A 213 -24.82 -16.17 -16.91
CA LEU A 213 -23.50 -15.84 -16.35
C LEU A 213 -23.55 -14.64 -15.38
N PRO A 214 -24.30 -13.55 -15.65
CA PRO A 214 -24.43 -12.45 -14.70
C PRO A 214 -25.02 -12.87 -13.34
N ASP A 215 -26.06 -13.70 -13.34
CA ASP A 215 -26.68 -14.20 -12.10
C ASP A 215 -25.72 -15.08 -11.30
N LEU A 216 -24.92 -15.90 -12.00
CA LEU A 216 -23.89 -16.72 -11.38
C LEU A 216 -22.82 -15.83 -10.71
N ILE A 217 -22.34 -14.81 -11.43
CA ILE A 217 -21.33 -13.86 -10.95
C ILE A 217 -21.82 -13.12 -9.72
N ASN A 218 -23.08 -12.66 -9.73
CA ASN A 218 -23.70 -11.99 -8.59
C ASN A 218 -23.80 -12.93 -7.39
N GLN A 219 -24.25 -14.18 -7.56
CA GLN A 219 -24.35 -15.14 -6.46
C GLN A 219 -22.99 -15.48 -5.84
N ILE A 220 -21.97 -15.73 -6.68
CA ILE A 220 -20.60 -15.99 -6.20
C ILE A 220 -20.11 -14.77 -5.42
N GLY A 221 -20.25 -13.57 -6.00
CA GLY A 221 -19.76 -12.34 -5.40
C GLY A 221 -20.50 -11.94 -4.11
N GLU A 222 -21.81 -12.10 -4.04
CA GLU A 222 -22.60 -11.90 -2.82
C GLU A 222 -22.19 -12.85 -1.72
N ARG A 223 -21.93 -14.12 -2.05
CA ARG A 223 -21.49 -15.10 -1.08
C ARG A 223 -20.08 -14.80 -0.56
N ILE A 224 -19.14 -14.50 -1.45
CA ILE A 224 -17.80 -14.03 -1.07
C ILE A 224 -17.91 -12.79 -0.18
N TYR A 225 -18.76 -11.84 -0.53
CA TYR A 225 -18.96 -10.61 0.23
C TYR A 225 -19.51 -10.89 1.64
N ASN A 226 -20.61 -11.64 1.74
CA ASN A 226 -21.31 -11.91 3.00
C ASN A 226 -20.46 -12.75 3.96
N GLU A 227 -19.73 -13.74 3.45
CA GLU A 227 -18.85 -14.58 4.27
C GLU A 227 -17.58 -13.83 4.74
N ASN A 228 -17.27 -12.66 4.17
CA ASN A 228 -16.02 -11.92 4.43
C ASN A 228 -16.23 -10.43 4.74
N LEU A 229 -17.41 -10.06 5.28
CA LEU A 229 -17.78 -8.69 5.63
C LEU A 229 -16.72 -7.99 6.49
N GLU A 230 -16.21 -8.68 7.51
CA GLU A 230 -15.18 -8.14 8.40
C GLU A 230 -13.91 -7.75 7.64
N LEU A 231 -13.48 -8.59 6.70
CA LEU A 231 -12.29 -8.34 5.89
C LEU A 231 -12.49 -7.16 4.93
N ILE A 232 -13.70 -7.00 4.39
CA ILE A 232 -14.05 -5.86 3.53
C ILE A 232 -14.06 -4.55 4.32
N GLU A 233 -14.61 -4.54 5.53
CA GLU A 233 -14.59 -3.35 6.39
C GLU A 233 -13.16 -3.04 6.88
N GLU A 234 -12.35 -4.06 7.16
CA GLU A 234 -10.92 -3.91 7.43
C GLU A 234 -10.19 -3.27 6.22
N GLN A 235 -10.48 -3.72 4.99
CA GLN A 235 -9.92 -3.14 3.76
C GLN A 235 -10.19 -1.64 3.66
N LYS A 236 -11.45 -1.23 3.82
CA LYS A 236 -11.87 0.19 3.76
C LYS A 236 -11.16 1.02 4.81
N THR A 237 -11.10 0.51 6.03
CA THR A 237 -10.44 1.15 7.17
C THR A 237 -8.95 1.35 6.90
N LEU A 238 -8.25 0.31 6.42
CA LEU A 238 -6.83 0.38 6.10
C LEU A 238 -6.53 1.37 4.97
N ILE A 239 -7.36 1.41 3.91
CA ILE A 239 -7.21 2.39 2.83
C ILE A 239 -7.31 3.83 3.38
N ALA A 240 -8.28 4.09 4.26
CA ALA A 240 -8.47 5.42 4.87
C ALA A 240 -7.27 5.81 5.75
N GLU A 241 -6.78 4.89 6.58
CA GLU A 241 -5.61 5.11 7.43
C GLU A 241 -4.32 5.33 6.61
N LEU A 242 -4.11 4.52 5.56
CA LEU A 242 -3.00 4.68 4.61
C LEU A 242 -3.04 6.06 3.94
N LYS A 243 -4.21 6.51 3.46
CA LYS A 243 -4.37 7.85 2.88
C LYS A 243 -4.03 8.95 3.89
N SER A 244 -4.44 8.78 5.15
CA SER A 244 -4.13 9.72 6.24
C SER A 244 -2.61 9.81 6.52
N VAL A 245 -1.95 8.65 6.63
CA VAL A 245 -0.48 8.57 6.81
C VAL A 245 0.25 9.16 5.62
N LEU A 246 -0.12 8.80 4.39
CA LEU A 246 0.50 9.32 3.16
C LEU A 246 0.39 10.84 3.08
N LYS A 247 -0.77 11.41 3.42
CA LYS A 247 -0.96 12.86 3.49
C LYS A 247 -0.02 13.52 4.51
N LYS A 248 0.09 12.93 5.71
CA LYS A 248 0.95 13.45 6.78
C LYS A 248 2.43 13.36 6.42
N VAL A 249 2.87 12.21 5.93
CA VAL A 249 4.26 11.96 5.55
C VAL A 249 4.64 12.81 4.33
N SER A 250 3.75 12.98 3.34
CA SER A 250 3.97 13.88 2.20
C SER A 250 4.19 15.34 2.64
N LYS A 251 3.42 15.82 3.62
CA LYS A 251 3.63 17.16 4.20
C LYS A 251 5.01 17.26 4.86
N LEU A 252 5.40 16.26 5.64
CA LEU A 252 6.69 16.24 6.32
C LEU A 252 7.89 16.06 5.37
N ALA A 253 7.71 15.35 4.26
CA ALA A 253 8.70 15.25 3.18
C ALA A 253 8.96 16.59 2.48
N LYS A 254 7.97 17.50 2.48
CA LYS A 254 8.16 18.89 2.01
C LYS A 254 8.79 19.73 3.11
N GLU A 255 8.28 19.66 4.34
CA GLU A 255 8.73 20.47 5.48
C GLU A 255 8.77 19.64 6.78
N PRO A 256 9.95 19.08 7.14
CA PRO A 256 10.11 18.22 8.31
C PRO A 256 9.94 18.96 9.64
N HIS A 257 10.37 20.22 9.66
CA HIS A 257 10.17 21.16 10.76
C HIS A 257 9.36 22.33 10.26
N SER A 258 8.37 22.75 11.05
CA SER A 258 7.71 24.04 10.83
C SER A 258 8.78 25.12 10.85
N PHE A 259 8.92 25.83 9.72
CA PHE A 259 9.80 26.99 9.57
C PHE A 259 9.64 27.97 10.75
N TRP A 260 8.41 28.16 11.23
CA TRP A 260 8.07 29.02 12.37
C TRP A 260 8.54 28.49 13.73
N GLY A 261 8.59 27.16 13.92
CA GLY A 261 9.10 26.56 15.17
C GLY A 261 10.62 26.74 15.33
N THR A 262 11.35 26.75 14.21
CA THR A 262 12.80 26.98 14.22
C THR A 262 13.10 28.46 14.47
N ILE A 263 12.36 29.36 13.81
CA ILE A 263 12.48 30.81 14.03
C ILE A 263 12.13 31.17 15.49
N GLY A 264 10.99 30.68 16.00
CA GLY A 264 10.56 30.96 17.37
C GLY A 264 11.54 30.47 18.44
N ASN A 265 12.12 29.28 18.28
CA ASN A 265 13.13 28.78 19.22
C ASN A 265 14.45 29.53 19.11
N THR A 266 14.89 29.90 17.90
CA THR A 266 16.11 30.69 17.72
C THR A 266 15.97 32.10 18.29
N PHE A 267 14.80 32.73 18.15
CA PHE A 267 14.49 33.99 18.80
C PHE A 267 14.45 33.85 20.33
N ARG A 268 13.83 32.78 20.86
CA ARG A 268 13.75 32.55 22.31
C ARG A 268 15.11 32.27 22.95
N ASP A 269 15.99 31.54 22.26
CA ASP A 269 17.36 31.26 22.70
C ASP A 269 18.24 32.53 22.69
N PHE A 270 17.92 33.53 21.87
CA PHE A 270 18.70 34.77 21.78
C PHE A 270 18.35 35.79 22.88
N PHE A 271 17.14 35.70 23.43
CA PHE A 271 16.63 36.59 24.48
C PHE A 271 16.67 35.96 25.88
N ARG A 272 17.43 34.89 26.05
CA ARG A 272 17.62 34.19 27.32
C ARG A 272 19.10 34.12 27.67
#